data_AF-A0A5J4WIA4-F1
#
_entry.id   AF-A0A5J4WIA4-F1
#
_cell.length_a   1.000
_cell.length_b   1.000
_cell.length_c   1.000
_cell.angle_alpha   90.00
_cell.angle_beta   90.00
_cell.angle_gamma   90.00
#
_symmetry.space_group_name_H-M   'P 1'
#
loop_
_entity.id
_entity.type
_entity.pdbx_description
1 polymer ?
#
loop_
_entity_poly.entity_id
_entity_poly.type
_entity_poly.pdbx_seq_one_letter_code
_entity_poly.pdbx_strand_id
1 'polypeptide(L)'
;MYMAGRSRFYSENLYVFQNYIDQRKDIFVAKVKGYFLKSDYNNLLALPPIFRNIEIENKEEVIEEYMYSQAQKHSLPMNKKDRKLTTLLDINGQYTVFDNYYLWFLIDLGFVITDYKAIAVFEKNTAYEPLLGQ
;
A
#
# COMPACT_ATOMS: atom_id res chain seq x y z
N MET A 1 8.13 18.57 4.54
CA MET A 1 7.82 17.20 4.98
C MET A 1 7.38 17.29 6.45
N TYR A 2 6.10 17.07 6.74
CA TYR A 2 5.63 17.13 8.13
C TYR A 2 6.02 15.83 8.83
N MET A 3 6.69 15.93 9.98
CA MET A 3 7.01 14.77 10.80
C MET A 3 5.81 14.45 11.71
N ALA A 4 5.52 13.17 11.89
CA ALA A 4 4.54 12.73 12.87
C ALA A 4 5.04 13.07 14.28
N GLY A 5 4.18 13.75 15.05
CA GLY A 5 4.37 14.05 16.46
C GLY A 5 3.80 12.93 17.32
N ARG A 6 3.11 13.30 18.40
CA ARG A 6 2.46 12.31 19.29
C ARG A 6 1.28 11.65 18.58
N SER A 7 1.03 10.38 18.91
CA SER A 7 -0.22 9.71 18.49
C SER A 7 -1.39 10.39 19.20
N ARG A 8 -2.42 10.80 18.44
CA ARG A 8 -3.68 11.30 19.00
C ARG A 8 -4.56 10.15 19.42
N PHE A 9 -4.84 9.24 18.49
CA PHE A 9 -5.70 8.09 18.74
C PHE A 9 -5.53 7.00 17.67
N TYR A 10 -6.05 5.82 18.01
CA TYR A 10 -6.21 4.67 17.15
C TYR A 10 -7.71 4.35 17.00
N SER A 11 -8.15 3.97 15.81
CA SER A 11 -9.55 3.60 15.56
C SER A 11 -9.65 2.49 14.52
N GLU A 12 -10.61 1.59 14.75
CA GLU A 12 -11.05 0.57 13.78
C GLU A 12 -12.43 0.91 13.21
N ASN A 13 -13.01 2.06 13.61
CA ASN A 13 -14.32 2.50 13.15
C ASN A 13 -14.25 3.13 11.75
N LEU A 14 -15.03 2.57 10.82
CA LEU A 14 -15.13 3.00 9.43
C LEU A 14 -15.48 4.49 9.26
N TYR A 15 -16.43 5.00 10.06
CA TYR A 15 -16.90 6.39 9.96
C TYR A 15 -15.80 7.39 10.32
N VAL A 16 -14.97 7.02 11.30
CA VAL A 16 -13.80 7.80 11.67
C VAL A 16 -12.84 7.81 10.49
N PHE A 17 -12.56 6.64 9.90
CA PHE A 17 -11.61 6.50 8.81
C PHE A 17 -11.92 7.40 7.60
N GLN A 18 -13.15 7.32 7.05
CA GLN A 18 -13.54 8.09 5.86
C GLN A 18 -13.37 9.60 6.10
N ASN A 19 -13.81 10.07 7.26
CA ASN A 19 -13.76 11.48 7.60
C ASN A 19 -12.31 12.02 7.62
N TYR A 20 -11.34 11.24 8.10
CA TYR A 20 -9.92 11.66 8.10
C TYR A 20 -9.26 11.59 6.72
N ILE A 21 -9.63 10.62 5.88
CA ILE A 21 -9.11 10.54 4.51
C ILE A 21 -9.60 11.72 3.68
N ASP A 22 -10.89 12.04 3.75
CA ASP A 22 -11.52 13.06 2.92
C ASP A 22 -11.08 14.47 3.32
N GLN A 23 -10.85 14.70 4.62
CA GLN A 23 -10.43 16.02 5.10
C GLN A 23 -9.02 16.41 4.66
N ARG A 24 -8.15 15.44 4.36
CA ARG A 24 -6.74 15.65 3.97
C ARG A 24 -5.93 16.61 4.85
N LYS A 25 -6.22 16.66 6.15
CA LYS A 25 -5.61 17.62 7.10
C LYS A 25 -4.59 17.00 8.04
N ASP A 26 -4.87 15.81 8.54
CA ASP A 26 -4.06 15.18 9.58
C ASP A 26 -3.05 14.20 9.00
N ILE A 27 -1.98 13.96 9.76
CA ILE A 27 -1.01 12.91 9.49
C ILE A 27 -1.57 11.62 10.06
N PHE A 28 -1.64 10.57 9.25
CA PHE A 28 -2.12 9.28 9.71
C PHE A 28 -1.33 8.14 9.08
N VAL A 29 -1.41 7.00 9.75
CA VAL A 29 -1.02 5.69 9.20
C VAL A 29 -2.26 4.84 9.16
N ALA A 30 -2.57 4.31 7.99
CA ALA A 30 -3.80 3.57 7.72
C ALA A 30 -3.48 2.15 7.27
N LYS A 31 -4.26 1.19 7.77
CA LYS A 31 -4.23 -0.21 7.30
C LYS A 31 -5.48 -0.48 6.48
N VAL A 32 -5.31 -0.63 5.17
CA VAL A 32 -6.42 -0.75 4.20
C VAL A 32 -6.21 -1.89 3.21
N LYS A 33 -7.29 -2.27 2.54
CA LYS A 33 -7.33 -3.20 1.41
C LYS A 33 -8.03 -2.49 0.24
N GLY A 34 -7.60 -2.77 -0.98
CA GLY A 34 -7.98 -1.99 -2.16
C GLY A 34 -7.29 -2.50 -3.41
N TYR A 35 -7.65 -1.92 -4.55
CA TYR A 35 -7.14 -2.33 -5.86
C TYR A 35 -7.17 -1.17 -6.85
N PHE A 36 -6.42 -1.31 -7.94
CA PHE A 36 -6.57 -0.49 -9.14
C PHE A 36 -7.42 -1.22 -10.17
N LEU A 37 -8.26 -0.49 -10.91
CA LEU A 37 -9.01 -1.07 -12.02
C LEU A 37 -8.06 -1.60 -13.09
N LYS A 38 -8.34 -2.80 -13.62
CA LYS A 38 -7.49 -3.43 -14.66
C LYS A 38 -7.33 -2.56 -15.91
N SER A 39 -8.33 -1.72 -16.22
CA SER A 39 -8.26 -0.75 -17.32
C SER A 39 -7.09 0.22 -17.20
N ASP A 40 -6.66 0.50 -15.97
CA ASP A 40 -5.70 1.57 -15.67
C ASP A 40 -4.27 1.04 -15.52
N TYR A 41 -4.08 -0.29 -15.54
CA TYR A 41 -2.78 -0.93 -15.32
C TYR A 41 -1.69 -0.39 -16.25
N ASN A 42 -2.02 -0.19 -17.54
CA ASN A 42 -1.06 0.34 -18.52
C ASN A 42 -0.57 1.75 -18.18
N ASN A 43 -1.43 2.59 -17.59
CA ASN A 43 -1.07 3.95 -17.19
C ASN A 43 -0.21 3.96 -15.92
N LEU A 44 -0.32 2.92 -15.10
CA LEU A 44 0.39 2.77 -13.83
C LEU A 44 1.78 2.13 -13.99
N LEU A 45 2.11 1.57 -15.17
CA LEU A 45 3.42 0.95 -15.45
C LEU A 45 4.61 1.92 -15.29
N ALA A 46 4.37 3.22 -15.52
CA ALA A 46 5.41 4.24 -15.39
C ALA A 46 5.67 4.68 -13.93
N LEU A 47 4.84 4.21 -12.99
CA LEU A 47 4.92 4.65 -11.59
C LEU A 47 5.90 3.79 -10.79
N PRO A 48 6.51 4.38 -9.73
CA PRO A 48 7.34 3.64 -8.82
C PRO A 48 6.51 2.51 -8.19
N PRO A 49 6.95 1.26 -8.37
CA PRO A 49 6.09 0.12 -8.12
C PRO A 49 6.13 -0.28 -6.62
N ILE A 50 5.07 -0.92 -6.11
CA ILE A 50 4.91 -1.15 -4.67
C ILE A 50 5.73 -2.38 -4.24
N PHE A 51 6.86 -2.16 -3.56
CA PHE A 51 7.67 -3.26 -3.03
C PHE A 51 6.99 -3.93 -1.84
N ARG A 52 6.82 -5.26 -1.93
CA ARG A 52 6.17 -6.07 -0.92
C ARG A 52 6.90 -7.39 -0.71
N ASN A 53 7.02 -7.78 0.55
CA ASN A 53 7.50 -9.08 0.95
C ASN A 53 6.28 -10.00 1.16
N ILE A 54 5.96 -10.82 0.16
CA ILE A 54 4.79 -11.70 0.20
C ILE A 54 5.16 -13.16 -0.06
N GLU A 55 4.33 -14.05 0.46
CA GLU A 55 4.42 -15.48 0.16
C GLU A 55 3.67 -15.75 -1.15
N ILE A 56 4.38 -16.31 -2.13
CA ILE A 56 3.85 -16.64 -3.46
C ILE A 56 4.00 -18.13 -3.67
N GLU A 57 2.94 -18.77 -4.12
CA GLU A 57 2.97 -20.16 -4.55
C GLU A 57 3.39 -20.22 -6.03
N ASN A 58 4.43 -20.99 -6.34
CA ASN A 58 4.94 -21.13 -7.73
C ASN A 58 4.04 -22.08 -8.56
N LYS A 59 2.76 -21.73 -8.69
CA LYS A 59 1.76 -22.37 -9.57
C LYS A 59 1.56 -21.54 -10.81
N GLU A 60 1.25 -22.20 -11.93
CA GLU A 60 0.98 -21.56 -13.21
C GLU A 60 -0.09 -20.46 -13.13
N GLU A 61 -1.16 -20.70 -12.38
CA GLU A 61 -2.24 -19.72 -12.14
C GLU A 61 -1.78 -18.42 -11.45
N VAL A 62 -0.65 -18.46 -10.74
CA VAL A 62 -0.18 -17.36 -9.88
C VAL A 62 0.99 -16.60 -10.52
N ILE A 63 1.93 -17.31 -11.14
CA ILE A 63 3.10 -16.69 -11.80
C ILE A 63 2.91 -16.52 -13.31
N GLU A 64 1.76 -16.95 -13.83
CA GLU A 64 1.42 -17.00 -15.25
C GLU A 64 2.24 -18.00 -16.08
N GLU A 65 1.71 -18.36 -17.25
CA GLU A 65 2.26 -19.36 -18.18
C GLU A 65 3.72 -19.07 -18.53
N TYR A 66 4.06 -17.79 -18.77
CA TYR A 66 5.41 -17.41 -19.17
C TYR A 66 6.41 -17.76 -18.08
N MET A 67 6.23 -17.27 -16.85
CA MET A 67 7.18 -17.54 -15.76
C MET A 67 7.19 -19.02 -15.38
N TYR A 68 6.03 -19.68 -15.43
CA TYR A 68 5.92 -21.10 -15.15
C TYR A 68 6.70 -21.95 -16.16
N SER A 69 6.58 -21.66 -17.46
CA SER A 69 7.33 -22.35 -18.52
C SER A 69 8.84 -22.14 -18.39
N GLN A 70 9.27 -20.93 -18.02
CA GLN A 70 10.69 -20.63 -17.78
C GLN A 70 11.20 -21.37 -16.54
N ALA A 71 10.43 -21.40 -15.46
CA ALA A 71 10.77 -22.15 -14.25
C ALA A 71 10.94 -23.65 -14.55
N GLN A 72 10.04 -24.23 -15.35
CA GLN A 72 10.12 -25.62 -15.78
C GLN A 72 11.38 -25.89 -16.63
N LYS A 73 11.66 -25.04 -17.62
CA LYS A 73 12.85 -25.16 -18.48
C LYS A 73 14.16 -25.14 -17.69
N HIS A 74 14.22 -24.36 -16.62
CA HIS A 74 15.41 -24.21 -15.79
C HIS A 74 15.41 -25.10 -14.54
N SER A 75 14.48 -26.06 -14.42
CA SER A 75 14.37 -26.97 -13.27
C SER A 75 14.29 -26.24 -11.92
N LEU A 76 13.65 -25.07 -11.89
CA LEU A 76 13.41 -24.32 -10.66
C LEU A 76 12.36 -25.03 -9.80
N PRO A 77 12.41 -24.87 -8.47
CA PRO A 77 11.42 -25.48 -7.57
C PRO A 77 10.01 -24.92 -7.82
N MET A 78 9.14 -25.74 -8.41
CA MET A 78 7.73 -25.46 -8.69
C MET A 78 6.83 -26.00 -7.57
N ASN A 79 5.59 -25.48 -7.46
CA ASN A 79 4.58 -25.89 -6.48
C ASN A 79 5.03 -25.77 -5.01
N LYS A 80 5.99 -24.88 -4.74
CA LYS A 80 6.39 -24.49 -3.39
C LYS A 80 5.91 -23.08 -3.09
N LYS A 81 5.64 -22.83 -1.81
CA LYS A 81 5.42 -21.49 -1.28
C LYS A 81 6.77 -20.89 -0.90
N ASP A 82 7.12 -19.81 -1.56
CA ASP A 82 8.34 -19.08 -1.30
C ASP A 82 8.01 -17.65 -0.91
N ARG A 83 8.75 -17.12 0.06
CA ARG A 83 8.64 -15.73 0.45
C ARG A 83 9.55 -14.88 -0.44
N LYS A 84 8.95 -13.95 -1.18
CA LYS A 84 9.63 -13.14 -2.20
C LYS A 84 9.40 -11.66 -1.91
N LEU A 85 10.48 -10.89 -2.00
CA LEU A 85 10.39 -9.44 -2.16
C LEU A 85 10.09 -9.18 -3.63
N THR A 86 8.84 -8.85 -3.92
CA THR A 86 8.38 -8.57 -5.28
C THR A 86 7.76 -7.19 -5.33
N THR A 87 7.48 -6.77 -6.54
CA THR A 87 6.82 -5.52 -6.80
C THR A 87 5.44 -5.77 -7.36
N LEU A 88 4.43 -5.20 -6.72
CA LEU A 88 3.03 -5.38 -7.09
C LEU A 88 2.43 -4.06 -7.54
N LEU A 89 1.49 -4.17 -8.48
CA LEU A 89 0.72 -3.03 -8.97
C LEU A 89 -0.44 -2.69 -8.01
N ASP A 90 -0.99 -3.69 -7.32
CA ASP A 90 -1.97 -3.55 -6.25
C ASP A 90 -1.52 -4.24 -4.94
N ILE A 91 -2.43 -4.34 -3.95
CA ILE A 91 -2.15 -5.00 -2.67
C ILE A 91 -2.59 -6.45 -2.60
N ASN A 92 -2.87 -7.09 -3.75
CA ASN A 92 -3.18 -8.52 -3.89
C ASN A 92 -4.21 -9.02 -2.85
N GLY A 93 -5.23 -8.20 -2.59
CA GLY A 93 -6.29 -8.48 -1.63
C GLY A 93 -5.87 -8.59 -0.16
N GLN A 94 -4.65 -8.19 0.20
CA GLN A 94 -4.14 -8.19 1.57
C GLN A 94 -4.27 -6.81 2.23
N TYR A 95 -4.40 -6.80 3.56
CA TYR A 95 -4.35 -5.53 4.30
C TYR A 95 -2.94 -5.02 4.40
N THR A 96 -2.76 -3.78 3.97
CA THR A 96 -1.46 -3.15 3.88
C THR A 96 -1.47 -1.83 4.61
N VAL A 97 -0.35 -1.54 5.27
CA VAL A 97 -0.14 -0.29 6.00
C VAL A 97 0.45 0.75 5.05
N PHE A 98 -0.15 1.94 5.05
CA PHE A 98 0.28 3.09 4.26
C PHE A 98 0.34 4.34 5.13
N ASP A 99 1.34 5.17 4.89
CA ASP A 99 1.36 6.54 5.38
C ASP A 99 0.36 7.39 4.58
N ASN A 100 -0.17 8.45 5.20
CA ASN A 100 -1.19 9.33 4.61
C ASN A 100 -0.81 9.85 3.22
N TYR A 101 0.43 10.33 3.04
CA TYR A 101 0.87 10.90 1.75
C TYR A 101 0.85 9.86 0.64
N TYR A 102 1.35 8.66 0.94
CA TYR A 102 1.41 7.61 -0.05
C TYR A 102 0.02 7.06 -0.35
N LEU A 103 -0.85 6.93 0.66
CA LEU A 103 -2.23 6.52 0.44
C LEU A 103 -3.03 7.55 -0.38
N TRP A 104 -2.91 8.85 -0.08
CA TRP A 104 -3.57 9.90 -0.88
C TRP A 104 -3.06 9.93 -2.32
N PHE A 105 -1.75 9.78 -2.52
CA PHE A 105 -1.18 9.66 -3.87
C PHE A 105 -1.77 8.49 -4.65
N LEU A 106 -1.92 7.32 -4.01
CA LEU A 106 -2.56 6.17 -4.65
C LEU A 106 -4.04 6.45 -4.97
N ILE A 107 -4.80 7.05 -4.05
CA ILE A 107 -6.21 7.43 -4.29
C ILE A 107 -6.33 8.38 -5.48
N ASP A 108 -5.47 9.39 -5.57
CA ASP A 108 -5.46 10.36 -6.69
C ASP A 108 -5.15 9.70 -8.04
N LEU A 109 -4.43 8.58 -8.03
CA LEU A 109 -4.15 7.75 -9.20
C LEU A 109 -5.26 6.75 -9.55
N GLY A 110 -6.36 6.74 -8.80
CA GLY A 110 -7.50 5.84 -9.04
C GLY A 110 -7.49 4.57 -8.18
N PHE A 111 -6.72 4.53 -7.09
CA PHE A 111 -6.77 3.43 -6.14
C PHE A 111 -8.10 3.41 -5.40
N VAL A 112 -8.82 2.29 -5.50
CA VAL A 112 -10.11 2.10 -4.85
C VAL A 112 -9.89 1.32 -3.56
N ILE A 113 -10.18 1.96 -2.42
CA ILE A 113 -10.17 1.28 -1.13
C ILE A 113 -11.46 0.47 -1.00
N THR A 114 -11.32 -0.85 -0.84
CA THR A 114 -12.45 -1.77 -0.67
C THR A 114 -12.76 -2.04 0.78
N ASP A 115 -11.76 -1.98 1.65
CA ASP A 115 -11.94 -2.28 3.07
C ASP A 115 -10.89 -1.60 3.95
N TYR A 116 -11.27 -1.34 5.19
CA TYR A 116 -10.53 -0.57 6.17
C TYR A 116 -10.38 -1.39 7.44
N LYS A 117 -9.14 -1.50 7.93
CA LYS A 117 -8.87 -2.26 9.16
C LYS A 117 -8.60 -1.35 10.35
N ALA A 118 -7.78 -0.32 10.15
CA ALA A 118 -7.40 0.57 11.24
C ALA A 118 -6.81 1.89 10.72
N ILE A 119 -6.90 2.93 11.55
CA ILE A 119 -6.18 4.19 11.37
C ILE A 119 -5.57 4.63 12.70
N ALA A 120 -4.32 5.10 12.64
CA ALA A 120 -3.66 5.81 13.71
C ALA A 120 -3.40 7.24 13.25
N VAL A 121 -3.94 8.22 13.98
CA VAL A 121 -3.79 9.64 13.65
C VAL A 121 -2.74 10.26 14.56
N PHE A 122 -1.90 11.12 13.99
CA PHE A 122 -0.77 11.75 14.66
C PHE A 122 -0.92 13.27 14.63
N GLU A 123 -0.40 13.92 15.67
CA GLU A 123 -0.24 15.36 15.67
C GLU A 123 0.85 15.77 14.70
N LYS A 124 0.72 16.95 14.11
CA LYS A 124 1.84 17.57 13.41
C LYS A 124 2.94 17.84 14.44
N ASN A 125 4.16 17.39 14.17
CA ASN A 125 5.30 17.74 15.00
C ASN A 125 5.59 19.24 14.90
N THR A 126 5.43 19.97 16.00
CA THR A 126 5.73 21.41 16.10
C THR A 126 7.14 21.71 16.60
N ALA A 127 7.94 20.69 16.96
CA ALA A 127 9.27 20.87 17.53
C ALA A 127 10.25 21.65 16.61
N TYR A 128 9.99 21.67 15.30
CA TYR A 128 10.80 22.37 14.31
C TYR A 128 10.18 23.70 13.83
N GLU A 129 9.01 24.09 14.32
CA GLU A 129 8.43 25.41 14.02
C GLU A 129 9.34 26.59 14.40
N PRO A 130 10.16 26.53 15.49
CA PRO A 130 11.12 27.59 15.80
C PRO A 130 12.24 27.77 14.76
N LEU A 131 12.52 26.77 13.92
CA LEU A 131 13.61 26.81 12.93
C LEU A 131 13.20 27.42 11.59
N LEU A 132 11.90 27.66 11.37
CA LEU A 132 11.36 28.29 10.16
C LEU A 132 11.16 29.81 10.35
N GLY A 133 11.55 30.35 11.51
CA GLY A 133 11.50 31.77 11.84
C GLY A 133 12.86 32.31 12.28
N GLN A 134 13.82 32.37 11.35
CA GLN A 134 14.95 33.32 11.33
C GLN A 134 15.26 33.70 9.89
#